data_AF-A0A445C1T7-F1
#
_entry.id   AF-A0A445C1T7-F1
#
_cell.length_a   1.000
_cell.length_b   1.000
_cell.length_c   1.000
_cell.angle_alpha   90.00
_cell.angle_beta   90.00
_cell.angle_gamma   90.00
#
_symmetry.space_group_name_H-M   'P 1'
#
loop_
_entity.id
_entity.type
_entity.pdbx_description
1 polymer ?
#
loop_
_entity_poly.entity_id
_entity_poly.type
_entity_poly.pdbx_seq_one_letter_code
_entity_poly.pdbx_strand_id
1 'polypeptide(L)'
;MATDRVVCGSSSEIERGEEQEEHDSEARLLRDRFRLSAISIAESEARKSGIEISKVVVSCVADLAFKFTEGLAKDLQIFARHANRKCVNMEDVILSAHRNEHISSYLRSFSNDLRANASERKRTKETRKNDKTPI
;
A
#
# COMPACT_ATOMS: atom_id res chain seq x y z
N MET A 1 56.60 17.45 9.19
CA MET A 1 56.12 16.47 8.21
C MET A 1 54.72 16.05 8.63
N ALA A 2 53.71 16.43 7.85
CA ALA A 2 52.31 16.15 8.12
C ALA A 2 52.02 14.66 7.91
N THR A 3 51.48 13.99 8.93
CA THR A 3 50.82 12.70 8.74
C THR A 3 49.38 12.98 8.40
N ASP A 4 49.09 13.00 7.09
CA ASP A 4 47.75 13.05 6.57
C ASP A 4 47.08 11.70 6.88
N ARG A 5 46.23 11.67 7.90
CA ARG A 5 45.50 10.49 8.33
C ARG A 5 44.29 10.38 7.41
N VAL A 6 44.47 9.74 6.26
CA VAL A 6 43.37 9.35 5.38
C VAL A 6 42.43 8.48 6.20
N VAL A 7 41.25 9.02 6.55
CA VAL A 7 40.13 8.27 7.08
C VAL A 7 39.62 7.41 5.93
N CYS A 8 40.23 6.24 5.75
CA CYS A 8 39.70 5.19 4.89
C CYS A 8 38.52 4.58 5.66
N GLY A 9 37.32 5.18 5.50
CA GLY A 9 36.08 4.47 5.79
C GLY A 9 36.12 3.19 4.97
N SER A 10 35.95 2.05 5.62
CA SER A 10 36.05 0.77 4.92
C SER A 10 34.98 0.69 3.84
N SER A 11 35.28 0.13 2.65
CA SER A 11 34.31 0.03 1.53
C SER A 11 32.92 -0.44 1.97
N SER A 12 32.87 -1.35 2.95
CA SER A 12 31.63 -1.87 3.52
C SER A 12 30.82 -0.85 4.34
N GLU A 13 31.43 0.16 4.95
CA GLU A 13 30.75 1.24 5.68
C GLU A 13 30.20 2.29 4.72
N ILE A 14 30.91 2.53 3.62
CA ILE A 14 30.48 3.42 2.54
C ILE A 14 29.29 2.78 1.81
N GLU A 15 29.39 1.51 1.40
CA GLU A 15 28.29 0.76 0.80
C GLU A 15 27.05 0.69 1.71
N ARG A 16 27.22 0.41 3.01
CA ARG A 16 26.10 0.46 3.98
C ARG A 16 25.50 1.86 4.15
N GLY A 17 26.32 2.90 4.03
CA GLY A 17 25.87 4.29 4.08
C GLY A 17 25.03 4.65 2.86
N GLU A 18 25.51 4.29 1.67
CA GLU A 18 24.81 4.50 0.39
C GLU A 18 23.48 3.73 0.34
N GLU A 19 23.45 2.46 0.76
CA GLU A 19 22.21 1.66 0.86
C GLU A 19 21.17 2.28 1.81
N GLN A 20 21.63 2.83 2.94
CA GLN A 20 20.76 3.48 3.91
C GLN A 20 20.22 4.81 3.38
N GLU A 21 21.04 5.60 2.69
CA GLU A 21 20.61 6.85 2.04
C GLU A 21 19.59 6.60 0.93
N GLU A 22 19.80 5.56 0.11
CA GLU A 22 18.83 5.13 -0.91
C GLU A 22 17.50 4.72 -0.28
N HIS A 23 17.53 3.89 0.76
CA HIS A 23 16.32 3.47 1.47
C HIS A 23 15.57 4.67 2.09
N ASP A 24 16.28 5.62 2.68
CA ASP A 24 15.68 6.84 3.23
C ASP A 24 15.07 7.73 2.14
N SER A 25 15.71 7.80 0.96
CA SER A 25 15.20 8.51 -0.20
C SER A 25 13.91 7.86 -0.73
N GLU A 26 13.90 6.53 -0.87
CA GLU A 26 12.71 5.78 -1.28
C GLU A 26 11.56 5.95 -0.28
N ALA A 27 11.86 5.87 1.02
CA ALA A 27 10.88 6.06 2.08
C ALA A 27 10.26 7.47 2.05
N ARG A 28 11.07 8.51 1.76
CA ARG A 28 10.58 9.88 1.56
C ARG A 28 9.66 9.98 0.35
N LEU A 29 10.08 9.42 -0.79
CA LEU A 29 9.28 9.44 -2.02
C LEU A 29 7.93 8.73 -1.83
N LEU A 30 7.92 7.59 -1.14
CA LEU A 30 6.70 6.85 -0.83
C LEU A 30 5.75 7.68 0.05
N ARG A 31 6.30 8.34 1.09
CA ARG A 31 5.52 9.20 1.99
C ARG A 31 4.91 10.39 1.24
N ASP A 32 5.67 11.02 0.34
CA ASP A 32 5.18 12.16 -0.44
C ASP A 32 4.04 11.74 -1.38
N ARG A 33 4.19 10.62 -2.08
CA ARG A 33 3.13 10.06 -2.94
C ARG A 33 1.88 9.71 -2.14
N PHE A 34 2.05 9.07 -0.99
CA PHE A 34 0.95 8.75 -0.10
C PHE A 34 0.22 10.01 0.36
N ARG A 35 0.96 11.04 0.77
CA ARG A 35 0.41 12.32 1.21
C ARG A 35 -0.42 13.00 0.12
N LEU A 36 0.07 13.04 -1.12
CA LEU A 36 -0.69 13.59 -2.25
C LEU A 36 -2.01 12.86 -2.48
N SER A 37 -2.00 11.52 -2.37
CA SER A 37 -3.22 10.72 -2.50
C SER A 37 -4.21 10.99 -1.37
N ALA A 38 -3.73 11.02 -0.12
CA ALA A 38 -4.56 11.31 1.05
C ALA A 38 -5.18 12.72 1.00
N ILE A 39 -4.40 13.73 0.57
CA ILE A 39 -4.91 15.10 0.33
C ILE A 39 -6.03 15.07 -0.70
N SER A 40 -5.82 14.43 -1.85
CA SER A 40 -6.81 14.36 -2.93
C SER A 40 -8.13 13.72 -2.48
N ILE A 41 -8.04 12.64 -1.68
CA ILE A 41 -9.22 11.97 -1.11
C ILE A 41 -9.95 12.90 -0.13
N ALA A 42 -9.23 13.52 0.80
CA ALA A 42 -9.82 14.38 1.83
C ALA A 42 -10.50 15.62 1.22
N GLU A 43 -9.87 16.28 0.24
CA GLU A 43 -10.46 17.41 -0.46
C GLU A 43 -11.66 17.00 -1.33
N SER A 44 -11.60 15.84 -1.97
CA SER A 44 -12.73 15.29 -2.73
C SER A 44 -13.94 15.08 -1.84
N GLU A 45 -13.73 14.53 -0.64
CA GLU A 45 -14.81 14.29 0.32
C GLU A 45 -15.37 15.59 0.91
N ALA A 46 -14.50 16.57 1.20
CA ALA A 46 -14.92 17.90 1.64
C ALA A 46 -15.80 18.58 0.57
N ARG A 47 -15.40 18.52 -0.70
CA ARG A 47 -16.19 19.04 -1.83
C ARG A 47 -17.57 18.38 -1.96
N LYS A 48 -17.65 17.05 -1.85
CA LYS A 48 -18.95 16.34 -1.89
C LYS A 48 -19.87 16.75 -0.74
N SER A 49 -19.28 17.02 0.42
CA SER A 49 -20.01 17.45 1.61
C SER A 49 -20.32 18.95 1.63
N GLY A 50 -19.86 19.72 0.64
CA GLY A 50 -20.04 21.17 0.57
C GLY A 50 -19.31 21.93 1.67
N ILE A 51 -18.23 21.37 2.22
CA ILE A 51 -17.43 21.97 3.30
C ILE A 51 -16.01 22.26 2.82
N GLU A 52 -15.38 23.25 3.44
CA GLU A 52 -13.94 23.50 3.28
C GLU A 52 -13.17 22.76 4.38
N ILE A 53 -12.02 22.20 4.01
CA ILE A 53 -11.14 21.50 4.96
C ILE A 53 -9.83 22.28 5.13
N SER A 54 -9.44 22.52 6.39
CA SER A 54 -8.18 23.22 6.71
C SER A 54 -6.96 22.42 6.25
N LYS A 55 -5.98 23.09 5.64
CA LYS A 55 -4.70 22.48 5.20
C LYS A 55 -3.96 21.73 6.31
N VAL A 56 -4.07 22.22 7.55
CA VAL A 56 -3.47 21.57 8.72
C VAL A 56 -4.17 20.24 8.99
N VAL A 57 -5.51 20.23 8.98
CA VAL A 57 -6.31 19.02 9.17
C VAL A 57 -6.01 17.99 8.09
N VAL A 58 -5.95 18.40 6.82
CA VAL A 58 -5.59 17.49 5.71
C VAL A 58 -4.21 16.88 5.92
N SER A 59 -3.22 17.68 6.34
CA SER A 59 -1.86 17.18 6.60
C SER A 59 -1.85 16.17 7.76
N CYS A 60 -2.58 16.45 8.85
CA CYS A 60 -2.72 15.53 9.97
C CYS A 60 -3.40 14.21 9.57
N VAL A 61 -4.44 14.26 8.72
CA VAL A 61 -5.11 13.05 8.21
C VAL A 61 -4.15 12.21 7.37
N ALA A 62 -3.35 12.84 6.50
CA ALA A 62 -2.35 12.14 5.71
C ALA A 62 -1.29 11.45 6.59
N ASP A 63 -0.78 12.14 7.61
CA ASP A 63 0.21 11.57 8.53
C ASP A 63 -0.37 10.42 9.37
N LEU A 64 -1.61 10.57 9.83
CA LEU A 64 -2.30 9.53 10.59
C LEU A 64 -2.55 8.29 9.74
N ALA A 65 -3.04 8.47 8.51
CA ALA A 65 -3.27 7.39 7.58
C ALA A 65 -1.96 6.67 7.22
N PHE A 66 -0.85 7.40 7.04
CA PHE A 66 0.46 6.80 6.77
C PHE A 66 0.91 5.93 7.96
N LYS A 67 0.84 6.46 9.19
CA LYS A 67 1.15 5.69 10.42
C LYS A 67 0.27 4.46 10.58
N PHE A 68 -1.01 4.56 10.22
CA PHE A 68 -1.93 3.43 10.26
C PHE A 68 -1.49 2.29 9.34
N THR A 69 -0.89 2.58 8.18
CA THR A 69 -0.44 1.53 7.25
C THR A 69 0.62 0.61 7.86
N GLU A 70 1.47 1.12 8.75
CA GLU A 70 2.48 0.31 9.45
C GLU A 70 1.83 -0.76 10.34
N GLY A 71 0.84 -0.36 11.15
CA GLY A 71 0.08 -1.28 11.99
C GLY A 71 -0.67 -2.31 11.16
N LEU A 72 -1.35 -1.84 10.10
CA LEU A 72 -2.07 -2.71 9.18
C LEU A 72 -1.14 -3.75 8.52
N ALA A 73 0.04 -3.35 8.06
CA ALA A 73 1.00 -4.27 7.44
C ALA A 73 1.46 -5.37 8.39
N LYS A 74 1.73 -5.04 9.66
CA LYS A 74 2.10 -6.00 10.70
C LYS A 74 0.96 -6.98 10.99
N ASP A 75 -0.27 -6.46 11.12
CA ASP A 75 -1.46 -7.29 11.34
C ASP A 75 -1.67 -8.28 10.18
N LEU A 76 -1.61 -7.80 8.93
CA LEU A 76 -1.75 -8.64 7.74
C LEU A 76 -0.69 -9.75 7.67
N GLN A 77 0.56 -9.43 8.02
CA GLN A 77 1.63 -10.43 8.10
C GLN A 77 1.31 -11.49 9.16
N ILE A 78 0.84 -11.07 10.34
CA ILE A 78 0.49 -11.98 11.43
C ILE A 78 -0.69 -12.87 11.05
N PHE A 79 -1.72 -12.34 10.39
CA PHE A 79 -2.88 -13.12 9.94
C PHE A 79 -2.50 -14.17 8.90
N ALA A 80 -1.68 -13.80 7.91
CA ALA A 80 -1.19 -14.75 6.93
C ALA A 80 -0.38 -15.88 7.60
N ARG A 81 0.52 -15.51 8.53
CA ARG A 81 1.33 -16.48 9.28
C ARG A 81 0.48 -17.39 10.17
N HIS A 82 -0.56 -16.87 10.82
CA HIS A 82 -1.48 -17.65 11.63
C HIS A 82 -2.18 -18.74 10.81
N ALA A 83 -2.47 -18.46 9.54
CA ALA A 83 -3.01 -19.43 8.59
C ALA A 83 -1.94 -20.27 7.86
N ASN A 84 -0.69 -20.32 8.36
CA ASN A 84 0.45 -21.00 7.75
C ASN A 84 0.75 -20.59 6.29
N ARG A 85 0.46 -19.34 5.92
CA ARG A 85 0.75 -18.77 4.60
C ARG A 85 1.92 -17.80 4.66
N LYS A 86 2.68 -17.72 3.55
CA LYS A 86 3.73 -16.71 3.34
C LYS A 86 3.25 -15.48 2.58
N CYS A 87 2.05 -15.55 1.99
CA CYS A 87 1.47 -14.49 1.19
C CYS A 87 0.13 -14.04 1.79
N VAL A 88 -0.03 -12.72 1.88
CA VAL A 88 -1.28 -12.07 2.30
C VAL A 88 -2.34 -12.25 1.21
N ASN A 89 -3.59 -12.50 1.61
CA ASN A 89 -4.73 -12.63 0.72
C ASN A 89 -5.92 -11.76 1.20
N MET A 90 -7.06 -11.84 0.49
CA MET A 90 -8.25 -11.06 0.82
C MET A 90 -8.84 -11.37 2.20
N GLU A 91 -8.69 -12.61 2.70
CA GLU A 91 -9.22 -12.99 4.02
C GLU A 91 -8.45 -12.28 5.14
N ASP A 92 -7.14 -12.06 4.98
CA ASP A 92 -6.33 -11.28 5.93
C ASP A 92 -6.79 -9.81 5.97
N VAL A 93 -7.08 -9.23 4.80
CA VAL A 93 -7.59 -7.86 4.67
C VAL A 93 -8.96 -7.72 5.32
N ILE A 94 -9.87 -8.67 5.08
CA ILE A 94 -11.19 -8.68 5.72
C ILE A 94 -11.04 -8.84 7.25
N LEU A 95 -10.15 -9.70 7.72
CA LEU A 95 -9.90 -9.91 9.15
C LEU A 95 -9.38 -8.66 9.84
N SER A 96 -8.61 -7.80 9.16
CA SER A 96 -8.15 -6.53 9.73
C SER A 96 -9.30 -5.60 10.16
N ALA A 97 -10.47 -5.75 9.54
CA ALA A 97 -11.68 -4.96 9.84
C ALA A 97 -12.64 -5.63 10.84
N HIS A 98 -12.28 -6.77 11.47
CA HIS A 98 -13.19 -7.55 12.31
C HIS A 98 -13.83 -6.80 13.48
N ARG A 99 -13.21 -5.71 13.96
CA ARG A 99 -13.75 -4.87 15.03
C ARG A 99 -14.91 -3.98 14.58
N ASN A 100 -15.13 -3.84 13.27
CA ASN A 100 -16.19 -3.06 12.68
C ASN A 100 -16.95 -3.89 11.65
N GLU A 101 -18.12 -4.40 12.07
CA GLU A 101 -18.93 -5.30 11.24
C GLU A 101 -19.35 -4.67 9.90
N HIS A 102 -19.65 -3.36 9.90
CA HIS A 102 -20.03 -2.66 8.66
C HIS A 102 -18.87 -2.65 7.65
N ILE A 103 -17.64 -2.37 8.10
CA ILE A 103 -16.46 -2.37 7.23
C ILE A 103 -16.11 -3.79 6.79
N SER A 104 -16.14 -4.76 7.71
CA SER A 104 -15.93 -6.18 7.42
C SER A 104 -16.90 -6.69 6.34
N SER A 105 -18.20 -6.41 6.49
CA SER A 105 -19.23 -6.77 5.51
C SER A 105 -19.00 -6.08 4.15
N TYR A 106 -18.67 -4.78 4.16
CA TYR A 106 -18.36 -4.05 2.93
C TYR A 106 -17.15 -4.65 2.19
N LEU A 107 -16.07 -4.97 2.90
CA LEU A 107 -14.88 -5.61 2.31
C LEU A 107 -15.17 -7.01 1.77
N ARG A 108 -16.05 -7.78 2.41
CA ARG A 108 -16.49 -9.09 1.91
C ARG A 108 -17.23 -8.95 0.57
N SER A 109 -18.20 -8.03 0.50
CA SER A 109 -18.92 -7.75 -0.74
C SER A 109 -17.97 -7.29 -1.84
N PHE A 110 -17.06 -6.36 -1.55
CA PHE A 110 -16.07 -5.88 -2.50
C PHE A 110 -15.13 -7.00 -3.00
N SER A 111 -14.69 -7.91 -2.12
CA SER A 111 -13.90 -9.09 -2.49
C SER A 111 -14.67 -10.02 -3.44
N ASN A 112 -15.97 -10.22 -3.21
CA ASN A 112 -16.81 -11.05 -4.09
C ASN A 112 -16.95 -10.42 -5.47
N ASP A 113 -17.18 -9.10 -5.55
CA ASP A 113 -17.28 -8.37 -6.81
C ASP A 113 -15.98 -8.48 -7.62
N LEU A 114 -14.81 -8.37 -6.96
CA LEU A 114 -13.51 -8.56 -7.62
C LEU A 114 -13.35 -9.97 -8.21
N ARG A 115 -13.80 -11.01 -7.48
CA ARG A 115 -13.75 -12.40 -7.95
C ARG A 115 -14.69 -12.63 -9.13
N ALA A 116 -15.90 -12.07 -9.10
CA ALA A 116 -16.86 -12.12 -10.19
C ALA A 116 -16.29 -11.47 -11.47
N ASN A 117 -15.81 -10.23 -11.35
CA ASN A 117 -15.23 -9.49 -12.47
C ASN A 117 -13.96 -10.16 -13.07
N ALA A 118 -13.13 -10.79 -12.23
CA ALA A 118 -11.98 -11.55 -12.70
C ALA A 118 -12.37 -12.79 -13.52
N SER A 119 -13.49 -13.43 -13.17
CA SER A 119 -14.01 -14.60 -13.89
C SER A 119 -14.61 -14.23 -15.26
N GLU A 120 -15.25 -13.07 -15.37
CA GLU A 120 -15.77 -12.56 -16.64
C GLU A 120 -14.64 -12.26 -17.63
N ARG A 121 -13.56 -11.61 -17.19
CA ARG A 121 -12.39 -11.33 -18.02
C ARG A 121 -11.71 -12.61 -18.54
N LYS A 122 -11.73 -13.70 -17.76
CA LYS A 122 -11.23 -15.00 -18.21
C LYS A 122 -12.14 -15.62 -19.26
N ARG A 123 -13.47 -15.59 -19.06
CA ARG A 123 -14.45 -16.06 -20.04
C ARG A 123 -14.35 -15.32 -21.37
N THR A 124 -14.22 -13.99 -21.38
CA THR A 124 -14.07 -13.22 -22.64
C THR A 124 -12.76 -13.52 -23.38
N LYS A 125 -11.70 -13.88 -22.66
CA LYS A 125 -10.41 -14.26 -23.25
C LYS A 125 -10.46 -15.65 -23.88
N GLU A 126 -11.26 -16.56 -23.34
CA GLU A 126 -11.52 -17.89 -23.91
C GLU A 126 -12.42 -17.80 -25.15
N THR A 127 -13.47 -16.96 -25.14
CA THR A 127 -14.33 -16.76 -26.33
C THR A 127 -13.54 -16.19 -27.52
N ARG A 128 -12.64 -15.22 -27.28
CA ARG A 128 -11.76 -14.65 -28.32
C ARG A 128 -10.70 -15.62 -28.86
N LYS A 129 -10.42 -16.72 -28.16
CA LYS A 129 -9.48 -17.75 -28.58
C LYS A 129 -10.15 -18.81 -29.46
N ASN A 130 -11.43 -19.10 -29.20
CA ASN A 130 -12.24 -20.02 -30.00
C ASN A 130 -12.74 -19.42 -31.33
N ASP A 131 -12.75 -18.10 -31.46
CA ASP A 131 -13.10 -17.40 -32.72
C ASP A 131 -11.91 -17.26 -33.70
N LYS A 132 -10.74 -17.81 -33.36
CA LYS A 132 -9.53 -17.83 -34.19
C LYS A 132 -9.15 -19.24 -34.64
N THR A 133 -10.14 -20.03 -35.05
CA THR A 133 -9.91 -21.24 -35.85
C THR A 133 -10.03 -20.86 -37.33
N PRO A 134 -8.95 -20.91 -38.13
CA PRO A 134 -9.07 -20.85 -39.57
C PRO A 134 -9.47 -22.24 -40.11
N ILE A 135 -10.59 -22.25 -40.84
CA ILE A 135 -11.10 -23.26 -41.79
C ILE A 135 -11.63 -24.56 -41.16
#